data_AF-A0A6H1N7S2-F1
#
_entry.id   AF-A0A6H1N7S2-F1
#
_cell.length_a   1.000
_cell.length_b   1.000
_cell.length_c   1.000
_cell.angle_alpha   90.00
_cell.angle_beta   90.00
_cell.angle_gamma   90.00
#
_symmetry.space_group_name_H-M   'P 1'
#
loop_
_entity.id
_entity.type
_entity.pdbx_description
1 polymer ?
#
loop_
_entity_poly.entity_id
_entity_poly.type
_entity_poly.pdbx_seq_one_letter_code
_entity_poly.pdbx_strand_id
1 'polypeptide(L)'
;MKLVKLLMACWRAAAAKCVPVALTMTFIDLVNDGLSWDSVSGELVFSPLTWGILTFAVAVVGVWSLRRRAGATGIPLSVEVLDDRQTHVLRPVPVSDGWQERVREKLAVSERVFLVAEKGQEEIHFRWRPGRGKQSVWGSMSFDAPSGDVVLDVRDGEGLLGVAGLGKGSSFAAVCQIAGVTGLESGSARG
;
A
#
# COMPACT_ATOMS: atom_id res chain seq x y z
N MET A 1 11.83 0.20 -17.60
CA MET A 1 11.06 -1.08 -17.60
C MET A 1 10.28 -1.35 -16.30
N LYS A 2 10.87 -1.21 -15.10
CA LYS A 2 10.18 -1.50 -13.82
C LYS A 2 8.94 -0.62 -13.56
N LEU A 3 9.02 0.67 -13.87
CA LEU A 3 7.94 1.63 -13.64
C LEU A 3 6.71 1.41 -14.54
N VAL A 4 6.94 0.99 -15.79
CA VAL A 4 5.86 0.62 -16.73
C VAL A 4 5.15 -0.64 -16.25
N LYS A 5 5.89 -1.65 -15.76
CA LYS A 5 5.28 -2.86 -15.17
C LYS A 5 4.44 -2.53 -13.95
N LEU A 6 4.92 -1.65 -13.07
CA LEU A 6 4.18 -1.19 -11.90
C LEU A 6 2.92 -0.41 -12.29
N LEU A 7 3.01 0.48 -13.28
CA LEU A 7 1.85 1.22 -13.81
C LEU A 7 0.79 0.28 -14.38
N MET A 8 1.21 -0.72 -15.17
CA MET A 8 0.30 -1.73 -15.72
C MET A 8 -0.35 -2.57 -14.61
N ALA A 9 0.39 -2.90 -13.55
CA ALA A 9 -0.17 -3.62 -12.40
C ALA A 9 -1.17 -2.76 -11.63
N CYS A 10 -0.88 -1.47 -11.40
CA CYS A 10 -1.82 -0.53 -10.78
C CYS A 10 -3.07 -0.33 -11.66
N TRP A 11 -2.90 -0.22 -12.97
CA TRP A 11 -4.03 -0.06 -13.89
C TRP A 11 -4.94 -1.28 -13.90
N ARG A 12 -4.38 -2.50 -13.92
CA ARG A 12 -5.17 -3.73 -13.77
C ARG A 12 -5.92 -3.80 -12.44
N ALA A 13 -5.28 -3.37 -11.34
CA ALA A 13 -5.92 -3.32 -10.03
C ALA A 13 -7.09 -2.31 -9.99
N ALA A 14 -6.90 -1.11 -10.57
CA ALA A 14 -7.96 -0.12 -10.72
C ALA A 14 -9.11 -0.65 -11.58
N ALA A 15 -8.80 -1.24 -12.74
CA ALA A 15 -9.78 -1.81 -13.65
C ALA A 15 -10.59 -2.92 -12.97
N ALA A 16 -9.96 -3.83 -12.22
CA ALA A 16 -10.66 -4.89 -11.50
C ALA A 16 -11.71 -4.37 -10.50
N LYS A 17 -11.52 -3.17 -9.93
CA LYS A 17 -12.48 -2.54 -9.02
C LYS A 17 -13.59 -1.78 -9.76
N CYS A 18 -13.26 -1.14 -10.88
CA CYS A 18 -14.20 -0.30 -11.62
C CYS A 18 -15.05 -1.08 -12.63
N VAL A 19 -14.54 -2.18 -13.19
CA VAL A 19 -15.24 -2.97 -14.22
C VAL A 19 -16.60 -3.48 -13.74
N PRO A 20 -16.77 -4.07 -12.54
CA PRO A 20 -18.09 -4.51 -12.09
C PRO A 20 -19.10 -3.36 -11.97
N VAL A 21 -18.65 -2.19 -11.52
CA VAL A 21 -19.50 -0.99 -11.39
C VAL A 21 -19.91 -0.48 -12.77
N ALA A 22 -18.96 -0.39 -13.69
CA ALA A 22 -19.21 0.00 -15.07
C ALA A 22 -20.23 -0.94 -15.73
N LEU A 23 -20.03 -2.27 -15.62
CA LEU A 23 -20.94 -3.29 -16.16
C LEU A 23 -22.34 -3.19 -15.56
N THR A 24 -22.44 -2.91 -14.26
CA THR A 24 -23.74 -2.72 -13.58
C THR A 24 -24.45 -1.49 -14.10
N MET A 25 -23.75 -0.36 -14.25
CA MET A 25 -24.34 0.87 -14.78
C MET A 25 -24.82 0.67 -16.22
N THR A 26 -23.98 0.09 -17.09
CA THR A 26 -24.38 -0.22 -18.47
C THR A 26 -25.59 -1.14 -18.54
N PHE A 27 -25.73 -2.10 -17.61
CA PHE A 27 -26.89 -2.97 -17.55
C PHE A 27 -28.15 -2.25 -17.06
N ILE A 28 -28.02 -1.35 -16.09
CA ILE A 28 -29.13 -0.50 -15.61
C ILE A 28 -29.62 0.40 -16.74
N ASP A 29 -28.70 1.06 -17.45
CA ASP A 29 -29.04 1.94 -18.57
C ASP A 29 -29.71 1.15 -19.70
N LEU A 30 -29.21 -0.05 -20.02
CA LEU A 30 -29.83 -0.96 -21.00
C LEU A 30 -31.27 -1.37 -20.63
N VAL A 31 -31.53 -1.63 -19.35
CA VAL A 31 -32.87 -2.02 -18.85
C VAL A 31 -33.82 -0.82 -18.85
N ASN A 32 -33.32 0.38 -18.53
CA ASN A 32 -34.12 1.59 -18.42
C ASN A 32 -34.48 2.21 -19.77
N ASP A 33 -33.53 2.26 -20.71
CA ASP A 33 -33.68 3.03 -21.96
C ASP A 33 -34.14 2.17 -23.15
N GLY A 34 -34.09 0.83 -23.03
CA GLY A 34 -34.43 -0.10 -24.10
C GLY A 34 -33.39 -0.14 -25.23
N LEU A 35 -33.41 -1.21 -26.02
CA LEU A 35 -32.46 -1.44 -27.13
C LEU A 35 -32.76 -0.52 -28.32
N SER A 36 -32.25 0.72 -28.28
CA SER A 36 -32.15 1.58 -29.45
C SER A 36 -30.72 1.52 -30.03
N TRP A 37 -30.57 1.25 -31.33
CA TRP A 37 -29.24 1.07 -31.94
C TRP A 37 -28.34 2.32 -31.84
N ASP A 38 -28.93 3.52 -31.74
CA ASP A 38 -28.20 4.77 -31.55
C ASP A 38 -27.69 4.97 -30.11
N SER A 39 -28.44 4.56 -29.08
CA SER A 39 -27.95 4.58 -27.69
C SER A 39 -26.86 3.52 -27.47
N VAL A 40 -27.07 2.32 -28.04
CA VAL A 40 -26.11 1.21 -27.97
C VAL A 40 -24.75 1.61 -28.57
N SER A 41 -24.69 2.23 -29.75
CA SER A 41 -23.38 2.51 -30.40
C SER A 41 -22.54 3.60 -29.73
N GLY A 42 -23.15 4.67 -29.23
CA GLY A 42 -22.46 5.74 -28.51
C GLY A 42 -22.04 5.30 -27.11
N GLU A 43 -22.92 4.65 -26.38
CA GLU A 43 -22.69 4.28 -24.98
C GLU A 43 -21.69 3.12 -24.86
N LEU A 44 -21.70 2.15 -25.78
CA LEU A 44 -20.71 1.06 -25.81
C LEU A 44 -19.29 1.50 -26.18
N VAL A 45 -19.11 2.64 -26.84
CA VAL A 45 -17.77 3.13 -27.21
C VAL A 45 -17.26 4.16 -26.19
N PHE A 46 -18.09 5.13 -25.81
CA PHE A 46 -17.66 6.21 -24.91
C PHE A 46 -17.58 5.76 -23.43
N SER A 47 -18.41 4.81 -22.99
CA SER A 47 -18.37 4.29 -21.62
C SER A 47 -17.05 3.56 -21.31
N PRO A 48 -16.60 2.54 -22.05
CA PRO A 48 -15.33 1.86 -21.74
C PRO A 48 -14.11 2.76 -21.91
N LEU A 49 -14.13 3.72 -22.84
CA LEU A 49 -13.06 4.71 -23.01
C LEU A 49 -12.95 5.64 -21.79
N THR A 50 -14.07 6.16 -21.29
CA THR A 50 -14.10 7.01 -20.09
C THR A 50 -13.66 6.25 -18.84
N TRP A 51 -14.15 5.01 -18.64
CA TRP A 51 -13.69 4.14 -17.56
C TRP A 51 -12.20 3.75 -17.70
N GLY A 52 -11.71 3.55 -18.92
CA GLY A 52 -10.30 3.29 -19.21
C GLY A 52 -9.40 4.47 -18.81
N ILE A 53 -9.80 5.70 -19.18
CA ILE A 53 -9.07 6.92 -18.81
C ILE A 53 -9.10 7.12 -17.29
N LEU A 54 -10.26 6.94 -16.65
CA LEU A 54 -10.41 7.10 -15.21
C LEU A 54 -9.54 6.11 -14.43
N THR A 55 -9.59 4.83 -14.78
CA THR A 55 -8.78 3.78 -14.13
C THR A 55 -7.29 3.98 -14.37
N PHE A 56 -6.90 4.49 -15.54
CA PHE A 56 -5.52 4.84 -15.82
C PHE A 56 -5.05 6.05 -14.99
N ALA A 57 -5.89 7.09 -14.85
CA ALA A 57 -5.60 8.23 -13.98
C ALA A 57 -5.40 7.80 -12.51
N VAL A 58 -6.27 6.93 -11.99
CA VAL A 58 -6.13 6.32 -10.66
C VAL A 58 -4.80 5.57 -10.54
N ALA A 59 -4.41 4.80 -11.56
CA ALA A 59 -3.14 4.08 -11.58
C ALA A 59 -1.94 5.03 -11.51
N VAL A 60 -1.95 6.12 -12.28
CA VAL A 60 -0.89 7.15 -12.25
C VAL A 60 -0.77 7.78 -10.85
N VAL A 61 -1.90 8.13 -10.24
CA VAL A 61 -1.93 8.67 -8.86
C VAL A 61 -1.39 7.64 -7.86
N GLY A 62 -1.75 6.36 -8.01
CA GLY A 62 -1.24 5.26 -7.19
C GLY A 62 0.28 5.12 -7.27
N VAL A 63 0.82 5.05 -8.49
CA VAL A 63 2.27 4.98 -8.73
C VAL A 63 3.00 6.20 -8.17
N TRP A 64 2.45 7.40 -8.38
CA TRP A 64 3.05 8.63 -7.87
C TRP A 64 3.08 8.66 -6.33
N SER A 65 1.98 8.26 -5.68
CA SER A 65 1.90 8.15 -4.22
C SER A 65 2.91 7.15 -3.66
N LEU A 66 3.03 5.96 -4.26
CA LEU A 66 4.01 4.95 -3.89
C LEU A 66 5.44 5.46 -4.06
N ARG A 67 5.73 6.12 -5.19
CA ARG A 67 7.04 6.69 -5.49
C ARG A 67 7.43 7.78 -4.50
N ARG A 68 6.50 8.66 -4.13
CA ARG A 68 6.74 9.72 -3.15
C ARG A 68 7.10 9.13 -1.78
N ARG A 69 6.44 8.05 -1.37
CA ARG A 69 6.70 7.36 -0.10
C ARG A 69 8.04 6.63 -0.10
N ALA A 70 8.31 5.88 -1.15
CA ALA A 70 9.60 5.22 -1.37
C ALA A 70 10.77 6.23 -1.33
N GLY A 71 10.62 7.37 -2.00
CA GLY A 71 11.64 8.42 -2.01
C GLY A 71 11.87 9.08 -0.64
N ALA A 72 10.85 9.16 0.21
CA ALA A 72 10.97 9.73 1.55
C ALA A 72 11.67 8.80 2.55
N THR A 73 11.72 7.49 2.27
CA THR A 73 12.23 6.47 3.20
C THR A 73 13.44 5.70 2.69
N GLY A 74 13.86 5.96 1.44
CA GLY A 74 14.95 5.24 0.78
C GLY A 74 14.59 3.82 0.33
N ILE A 75 13.38 3.33 0.62
CA ILE A 75 12.95 1.96 0.29
C ILE A 75 12.77 1.83 -1.22
N PRO A 76 13.39 0.81 -1.87
CA PRO A 76 13.32 0.67 -3.33
C PRO A 76 11.89 0.38 -3.80
N LEU A 77 11.46 1.10 -4.83
CA LEU A 77 10.17 0.88 -5.47
C LEU A 77 10.28 -0.27 -6.49
N SER A 78 9.65 -1.42 -6.18
CA SER A 78 9.51 -2.56 -7.10
C SER A 78 8.05 -2.79 -7.49
N VAL A 79 7.76 -3.88 -8.22
CA VAL A 79 6.38 -4.30 -8.50
C VAL A 79 5.75 -5.01 -7.29
N GLU A 80 6.59 -5.62 -6.44
CA GLU A 80 6.17 -6.35 -5.23
C GLU A 80 5.53 -5.41 -4.21
N VAL A 81 5.65 -4.09 -4.34
CA VAL A 81 4.98 -3.11 -3.46
C VAL A 81 3.45 -3.21 -3.49
N LEU A 82 2.89 -3.97 -4.43
CA LEU A 82 1.46 -4.28 -4.53
C LEU A 82 1.09 -5.62 -3.88
N ASP A 83 2.05 -6.35 -3.33
CA ASP A 83 1.81 -7.64 -2.66
C ASP A 83 1.20 -7.42 -1.29
N ASP A 84 0.32 -8.34 -0.92
CA ASP A 84 -0.43 -8.29 0.34
C ASP A 84 0.48 -8.42 1.57
N ARG A 85 1.72 -8.85 1.41
CA ARG A 85 2.74 -8.94 2.47
C ARG A 85 4.03 -8.28 2.02
N GLN A 86 4.63 -7.50 2.90
CA GLN A 86 5.91 -6.82 2.71
C GLN A 86 6.83 -7.15 3.87
N THR A 87 8.01 -7.67 3.57
CA THR A 87 9.05 -7.94 4.57
C THR A 87 10.28 -7.12 4.22
N HIS A 88 10.71 -6.25 5.13
CA HIS A 88 11.86 -5.38 4.93
C HIS A 88 12.82 -5.43 6.11
N VAL A 89 14.12 -5.49 5.79
CA VAL A 89 15.18 -5.30 6.78
C VAL A 89 15.57 -3.82 6.79
N LEU A 90 15.40 -3.18 7.93
CA LEU A 90 15.66 -1.77 8.15
C LEU A 90 16.68 -1.58 9.27
N ARG A 91 17.35 -0.43 9.29
CA ARG A 91 18.34 -0.09 10.32
C ARG A 91 18.02 1.24 10.98
N PRO A 92 18.19 1.37 12.30
CA PRO A 92 18.10 2.66 12.97
C PRO A 92 19.34 3.50 12.66
N VAL A 93 19.14 4.78 12.41
CA VAL A 93 20.25 5.74 12.20
C VAL A 93 20.10 6.88 13.20
N PRO A 94 21.01 7.02 14.20
CA PRO A 94 22.18 6.19 14.50
C PRO A 94 21.85 4.90 15.30
N VAL A 95 22.68 3.86 15.12
CA VAL A 95 22.72 2.68 16.00
C VAL A 95 23.48 3.08 17.27
N SER A 96 22.79 3.23 18.39
CA SER A 96 23.40 3.50 19.69
C SER A 96 22.66 2.74 20.79
N ASP A 97 23.23 2.67 21.99
CA ASP A 97 22.63 1.96 23.12
C ASP A 97 21.18 2.40 23.35
N GLY A 98 20.29 1.43 23.61
CA GLY A 98 18.85 1.65 23.78
C GLY A 98 18.10 2.06 22.50
N TRP A 99 18.65 1.81 21.31
CA TRP A 99 17.96 2.09 20.05
C TRP A 99 16.64 1.31 19.92
N GLN A 100 16.60 0.08 20.45
CA GLN A 100 15.40 -0.76 20.42
C GLN A 100 14.27 -0.07 21.19
N GLU A 101 14.53 0.35 22.43
CA GLU A 101 13.56 1.10 23.25
C GLU A 101 13.09 2.38 22.56
N ARG A 102 13.98 3.13 21.90
CA ARG A 102 13.58 4.34 21.15
C ARG A 102 12.67 4.03 19.97
N VAL A 103 12.93 2.95 19.23
CA VAL A 103 12.06 2.50 18.13
C VAL A 103 10.70 2.08 18.68
N ARG A 104 10.68 1.35 19.81
CA ARG A 104 9.46 0.93 20.51
C ARG A 104 8.63 2.12 20.98
N GLU A 105 9.28 3.09 21.63
CA GLU A 105 8.65 4.30 22.15
C GLU A 105 8.03 5.12 21.00
N LYS A 106 8.80 5.37 19.93
CA LYS A 106 8.29 6.05 18.74
C LYS A 106 7.12 5.32 18.09
N LEU A 107 7.17 3.98 18.06
CA LEU A 107 6.07 3.18 17.55
C LEU A 107 4.83 3.34 18.44
N ALA A 108 4.98 3.20 19.76
CA ALA A 108 3.90 3.28 20.75
C ALA A 108 3.22 4.65 20.81
N VAL A 109 3.98 5.73 20.61
CA VAL A 109 3.46 7.12 20.58
C VAL A 109 2.69 7.41 19.28
N SER A 110 2.84 6.59 18.24
CA SER A 110 2.12 6.78 16.98
C SER A 110 0.62 6.53 17.16
N GLU A 111 -0.20 7.55 16.90
CA GLU A 111 -1.68 7.44 16.89
C GLU A 111 -2.21 6.40 15.88
N ARG A 112 -1.36 5.92 14.97
CA ARG A 112 -1.69 4.94 13.94
C ARG A 112 -1.51 3.50 14.40
N VAL A 113 -0.74 3.27 15.47
CA VAL A 113 -0.52 1.94 16.03
C VAL A 113 -1.61 1.61 17.04
N PHE A 114 -2.05 0.36 17.06
CA PHE A 114 -2.96 -0.14 18.09
C PHE A 114 -2.85 -1.66 18.23
N LEU A 115 -3.36 -2.22 19.33
CA LEU A 115 -3.26 -3.64 19.65
C LEU A 115 -1.82 -4.16 19.59
N VAL A 116 -0.95 -3.52 20.37
CA VAL A 116 0.46 -3.92 20.50
C VAL A 116 0.55 -5.12 21.43
N ALA A 117 1.14 -6.20 20.95
CA ALA A 117 1.47 -7.39 21.73
C ALA A 117 2.98 -7.60 21.67
N GLU A 118 3.65 -7.42 22.79
CA GLU A 118 5.08 -7.65 22.92
C GLU A 118 5.33 -9.11 23.25
N LYS A 119 6.15 -9.79 22.44
CA LYS A 119 6.58 -11.16 22.68
C LYS A 119 8.02 -11.12 23.17
N GLY A 120 8.19 -10.68 24.41
CA GLY A 120 9.50 -10.43 25.01
C GLY A 120 10.19 -9.19 24.41
N GLN A 121 11.52 -9.17 24.48
CA GLN A 121 12.35 -8.04 24.04
C GLN A 121 12.85 -8.19 22.59
N GLU A 122 12.40 -9.20 21.86
CA GLU A 122 12.92 -9.50 20.51
C GLU A 122 11.88 -9.27 19.42
N GLU A 123 10.58 -9.33 19.74
CA GLU A 123 9.51 -9.28 18.76
C GLU A 123 8.29 -8.51 19.27
N ILE A 124 7.73 -7.65 18.41
CA ILE A 124 6.51 -6.88 18.67
C ILE A 124 5.53 -7.11 17.54
N HIS A 125 4.29 -7.46 17.88
CA HIS A 125 3.17 -7.50 16.95
C HIS A 125 2.26 -6.30 17.18
N PHE A 126 1.71 -5.74 16.11
CA PHE A 126 0.83 -4.58 16.19
C PHE A 126 -0.12 -4.50 15.00
N ARG A 127 -1.14 -3.64 15.11
CA ARG A 127 -1.92 -3.18 13.98
C ARG A 127 -1.58 -1.73 13.64
N TRP A 128 -1.55 -1.44 12.35
CA TRP A 128 -1.22 -0.11 11.84
C TRP A 128 -2.31 0.42 10.91
N ARG A 129 -2.68 1.70 11.05
CA ARG A 129 -3.63 2.37 10.15
C ARG A 129 -2.91 3.15 9.05
N PRO A 130 -2.85 2.63 7.80
CA PRO A 130 -2.15 3.32 6.71
C PRO A 130 -2.87 4.60 6.24
N GLY A 131 -4.19 4.68 6.44
CA GLY A 131 -5.05 5.79 6.06
C GLY A 131 -5.90 6.32 7.22
N ARG A 132 -6.86 7.21 6.90
CA ARG A 132 -7.79 7.81 7.88
C ARG A 132 -8.98 6.91 8.26
N GLY A 133 -9.10 5.74 7.64
CA GLY A 133 -10.19 4.79 7.91
C GLY A 133 -9.94 3.93 9.15
N LYS A 134 -10.91 3.05 9.45
CA LYS A 134 -10.80 2.05 10.54
C LYS A 134 -9.99 0.82 10.15
N GLN A 135 -9.70 0.65 8.87
CA GLN A 135 -8.98 -0.50 8.32
C GLN A 135 -7.50 -0.43 8.71
N SER A 136 -6.91 -1.59 8.95
CA SER A 136 -5.54 -1.71 9.43
C SER A 136 -4.81 -2.86 8.77
N VAL A 137 -3.50 -2.71 8.66
CA VAL A 137 -2.57 -3.80 8.36
C VAL A 137 -2.13 -4.46 9.67
N TRP A 138 -1.70 -5.71 9.58
CA TRP A 138 -0.97 -6.39 10.64
C TRP A 138 0.52 -6.16 10.45
N GLY A 139 1.24 -5.84 11.51
CA GLY A 139 2.69 -5.68 11.51
C GLY A 139 3.33 -6.55 12.57
N SER A 140 4.51 -7.07 12.28
CA SER A 140 5.46 -7.56 13.26
C SER A 140 6.82 -6.92 13.04
N MET A 141 7.53 -6.66 14.15
CA MET A 141 8.86 -6.10 14.16
C MET A 141 9.74 -6.98 15.02
N SER A 142 10.78 -7.55 14.42
CA SER A 142 11.79 -8.35 15.11
C SER A 142 13.10 -7.57 15.18
N PHE A 143 13.75 -7.58 16.33
CA PHE A 143 14.96 -6.81 16.60
C PHE A 143 16.17 -7.73 16.72
N ASP A 144 17.14 -7.57 15.84
CA ASP A 144 18.42 -8.28 15.91
C ASP A 144 19.48 -7.36 16.53
N ALA A 145 19.64 -7.44 17.84
CA ALA A 145 20.57 -6.59 18.60
C ALA A 145 22.04 -6.71 18.10
N PRO A 146 22.59 -7.92 17.87
CA PRO A 146 23.95 -8.08 17.34
C PRO A 146 24.23 -7.37 16.01
N SER A 147 23.28 -7.39 15.07
CA SER A 147 23.47 -6.80 13.73
C SER A 147 22.99 -5.35 13.64
N GLY A 148 22.14 -4.91 14.58
CA GLY A 148 21.43 -3.64 14.51
C GLY A 148 20.31 -3.65 13.46
N ASP A 149 19.90 -4.82 12.97
CA ASP A 149 18.85 -4.96 11.98
C ASP A 149 17.47 -5.06 12.64
N VAL A 150 16.49 -4.49 11.96
CA VAL A 150 15.07 -4.57 12.30
C VAL A 150 14.34 -5.22 11.13
N VAL A 151 13.80 -6.41 11.36
CA VAL A 151 12.95 -7.08 10.38
C VAL A 151 11.52 -6.61 10.60
N LEU A 152 11.00 -5.84 9.66
CA LEU A 152 9.62 -5.36 9.65
C LEU A 152 8.83 -6.20 8.65
N ASP A 153 7.85 -6.96 9.12
CA ASP A 153 6.91 -7.73 8.31
C ASP A 153 5.50 -7.15 8.44
N VAL A 154 4.90 -6.78 7.32
CA VAL A 154 3.59 -6.12 7.28
C VAL A 154 2.70 -6.83 6.30
N ARG A 155 1.50 -7.21 6.75
CA ARG A 155 0.49 -7.89 5.95
C ARG A 155 -0.81 -7.09 5.91
N ASP A 156 -1.42 -7.03 4.74
CA ASP A 156 -2.73 -6.44 4.54
C ASP A 156 -3.78 -7.13 5.43
N GLY A 157 -4.59 -6.32 6.09
CA GLY A 157 -5.81 -6.76 6.76
C GLY A 157 -6.99 -6.79 5.79
N GLU A 158 -8.08 -7.41 6.23
CA GLU A 158 -9.29 -7.52 5.43
C GLU A 158 -9.91 -6.14 5.11
N GLY A 159 -10.41 -6.02 3.88
CA GLY A 159 -11.19 -4.87 3.44
C GLY A 159 -10.40 -3.59 3.14
N LEU A 160 -9.07 -3.61 3.17
CA LEU A 160 -8.25 -2.42 2.90
C LEU A 160 -8.52 -1.82 1.51
N LEU A 161 -8.75 -0.51 1.47
CA LEU A 161 -8.96 0.23 0.21
C LEU A 161 -7.69 0.37 -0.65
N GLY A 162 -6.51 0.05 -0.13
CA GLY A 162 -5.27 0.20 -0.90
C GLY A 162 -4.82 1.64 -1.11
N VAL A 163 -3.69 1.80 -1.78
CA VAL A 163 -3.21 3.12 -2.21
C VAL A 163 -4.10 3.64 -3.33
N ALA A 164 -4.57 4.88 -3.22
CA ALA A 164 -5.44 5.53 -4.22
C ALA A 164 -6.72 4.71 -4.55
N GLY A 165 -7.22 3.88 -3.63
CA GLY A 165 -8.40 3.06 -3.87
C GLY A 165 -8.15 1.78 -4.69
N LEU A 166 -6.89 1.44 -4.98
CA LEU A 166 -6.50 0.28 -5.79
C LEU A 166 -6.81 -1.08 -5.12
N GLY A 167 -7.15 -1.10 -3.83
CA GLY A 167 -7.27 -2.33 -3.04
C GLY A 167 -5.95 -3.05 -2.78
N LYS A 168 -4.81 -2.44 -3.15
CA LYS A 168 -3.44 -3.00 -3.00
C LYS A 168 -2.44 -1.97 -2.50
N GLY A 169 -1.31 -2.45 -1.98
CA GLY A 169 -0.16 -1.64 -1.56
C GLY A 169 -0.32 -0.91 -0.23
N SER A 170 -1.32 -1.29 0.58
CA SER A 170 -1.50 -0.75 1.92
C SER A 170 -0.35 -1.15 2.84
N SER A 171 0.10 -2.40 2.73
CA SER A 171 1.28 -2.99 3.37
C SER A 171 2.53 -2.15 3.12
N PHE A 172 2.86 -1.86 1.86
CA PHE A 172 4.03 -1.05 1.51
C PHE A 172 3.90 0.40 1.99
N ALA A 173 2.71 0.98 1.86
CA ALA A 173 2.45 2.32 2.38
C ALA A 173 2.62 2.39 3.90
N ALA A 174 2.24 1.33 4.62
CA ALA A 174 2.44 1.20 6.06
C ALA A 174 3.93 1.02 6.40
N VAL A 175 4.67 0.16 5.69
CA VAL A 175 6.13 0.02 5.86
C VAL A 175 6.82 1.38 5.77
N CYS A 176 6.53 2.16 4.72
CA CYS A 176 7.13 3.49 4.55
C CYS A 176 6.76 4.44 5.70
N GLN A 177 5.52 4.40 6.19
CA GLN A 177 5.11 5.26 7.29
C GLN A 177 5.76 4.83 8.62
N ILE A 178 5.84 3.54 8.89
CA ILE A 178 6.48 2.98 10.08
C ILE A 178 7.95 3.40 10.08
N ALA A 179 8.66 3.16 8.97
CA ALA A 179 10.05 3.56 8.78
C ALA A 179 10.27 5.06 9.04
N GLY A 180 9.41 5.92 8.48
CA GLY A 180 9.49 7.36 8.69
C GLY A 180 9.22 7.82 10.13
N VAL A 181 8.29 7.17 10.85
CA VAL A 181 7.98 7.51 12.25
C VAL A 181 9.06 7.01 13.21
N THR A 182 9.57 5.79 12.98
CA THR A 182 10.60 5.20 13.85
C THR A 182 12.00 5.73 13.56
N GLY A 183 12.23 6.32 12.38
CA GLY A 183 13.55 6.73 11.91
C GLY A 183 14.41 5.55 11.46
N LEU A 184 13.74 4.51 10.97
CA LEU A 184 14.40 3.36 10.35
C LEU A 184 14.62 3.65 8.87
N GLU A 185 15.80 3.33 8.37
CA GLU A 185 16.16 3.48 6.96
C GLU A 185 16.36 2.09 6.33
N SER A 186 16.18 1.99 5.01
CA SER A 186 16.57 0.77 4.31
C SER A 186 18.07 0.56 4.49
N GLY A 187 18.46 -0.52 5.18
CA GLY A 187 19.85 -0.91 5.25
C GLY A 187 20.31 -1.15 3.81
N SER A 188 21.17 -0.29 3.28
CA SER A 188 21.80 -0.54 2.00
C SER A 188 22.50 -1.89 2.13
N ALA A 189 21.95 -2.92 1.45
CA ALA A 189 22.73 -4.10 1.14
C ALA A 189 23.95 -3.56 0.37
N ARG A 190 25.11 -3.54 1.04
CA ARG A 190 26.38 -3.28 0.38
C ARG A 190 26.49 -4.30 -0.74
N GLY A 191 26.22 -3.85 -1.97
CA GLY A 191 26.82 -4.43 -3.16
C GLY A 191 28.29 -4.06 -3.22
#